data_AF-B4HK37-F1
#
_entry.id   AF-B4HK37-F1
#
_cell.length_a   1.000
_cell.length_b   1.000
_cell.length_c   1.000
_cell.angle_alpha   90.00
_cell.angle_beta   90.00
_cell.angle_gamma   90.00
#
_symmetry.space_group_name_H-M   'P 1'
#
loop_
_entity.id
_entity.type
_entity.pdbx_description
1 polymer ?
#
loop_
_entity_poly.entity_id
_entity_poly.type
_entity_poly.pdbx_seq_one_letter_code
_entity_poly.pdbx_strand_id
1 'polypeptide(L)'
;MLRCLILLALGVFVGIRILGIRVDCNVCASVSNVACISNTSYQFCSGSALPAGPVYTCPTGYYCTANDETCNTDVAQRSCIGCGTCDSGNTFACLTARTFALCLGTSTPSQIVGSCGL
;
A
#
# COMPACT_ATOMS: atom_id res chain seq x y z
N MET A 1 -36.43 19.82 10.58
CA MET A 1 -35.23 19.50 11.38
C MET A 1 -34.71 18.08 11.13
N LEU A 2 -35.58 17.06 11.02
CA LEU A 2 -35.19 15.67 10.72
C LEU A 2 -34.42 15.46 9.40
N ARG A 3 -34.71 16.28 8.38
CA ARG A 3 -34.14 16.19 7.03
C ARG A 3 -32.66 16.61 6.96
N CYS A 4 -32.22 17.53 7.84
CA CYS A 4 -30.79 17.90 7.95
C CYS A 4 -29.98 16.82 8.68
N LEU A 5 -30.57 16.16 9.69
CA LEU A 5 -29.93 15.08 10.44
C LEU A 5 -29.63 13.87 9.54
N ILE A 6 -30.53 13.54 8.62
CA ILE A 6 -30.34 12.44 7.66
C ILE A 6 -29.17 12.75 6.69
N LEU A 7 -29.07 14.00 6.20
CA LEU A 7 -28.00 14.42 5.30
C LEU A 7 -26.64 14.44 5.99
N LEU A 8 -26.58 14.87 7.26
CA LEU A 8 -25.37 14.82 8.08
C LEU A 8 -24.93 13.38 8.35
N ALA A 9 -25.86 12.48 8.70
CA ALA A 9 -25.56 11.08 8.94
C ALA A 9 -25.03 10.38 7.68
N LEU A 10 -25.63 10.63 6.51
CA LEU A 10 -25.16 10.11 5.22
C LEU A 10 -23.78 10.69 4.85
N GLY A 11 -23.57 11.99 5.06
CA GLY A 11 -22.27 12.64 4.80
C GLY A 11 -21.14 12.07 5.67
N VAL A 12 -21.39 11.83 6.95
CA VAL A 12 -20.43 11.20 7.86
C VAL A 12 -20.17 9.74 7.49
N PHE A 13 -21.21 8.98 7.14
CA PHE A 13 -21.06 7.58 6.76
C PHE A 13 -20.29 7.40 5.46
N VAL A 14 -20.52 8.29 4.47
CA VAL A 14 -19.74 8.33 3.23
C VAL A 14 -18.30 8.76 3.53
N GLY A 15 -18.07 9.79 4.35
CA GLY A 15 -16.74 10.27 4.73
C GLY A 15 -15.84 9.21 5.42
N ILE A 16 -16.42 8.38 6.28
CA ILE A 16 -15.69 7.29 6.96
C ILE A 16 -15.28 6.19 5.95
N ARG A 17 -16.06 5.96 4.90
CA ARG A 17 -15.78 4.90 3.90
C ARG A 17 -14.70 5.27 2.89
N ILE A 18 -14.47 6.56 2.63
CA ILE A 18 -13.46 7.03 1.66
C ILE A 18 -12.03 7.04 2.22
N LEU A 19 -11.87 6.94 3.56
CA LEU A 19 -10.56 6.92 4.21
C LEU A 19 -9.93 5.51 4.26
N GLY A 20 -10.66 4.46 3.87
CA GLY A 20 -10.26 3.07 4.07
C GLY A 20 -9.63 2.33 2.88
N ILE A 21 -9.29 3.01 1.78
CA ILE A 21 -8.68 2.35 0.61
C ILE A 21 -7.53 3.18 0.05
N ARG A 22 -6.55 3.49 0.90
CA ARG A 22 -5.18 3.50 0.43
C ARG A 22 -4.50 2.40 1.18
N VAL A 23 -4.16 1.34 0.47
CA VAL A 23 -3.34 0.31 1.08
C VAL A 23 -1.96 0.92 1.20
N ASP A 24 -1.68 1.49 2.37
CA ASP A 24 -0.54 2.35 2.65
C ASP A 24 0.78 1.58 2.41
N CYS A 25 1.26 1.63 1.17
CA CYS A 25 2.55 1.07 0.75
C CYS A 25 3.68 1.93 1.31
N ASN A 26 4.74 1.29 1.82
CA ASN A 26 5.90 1.94 2.43
C ASN A 26 5.58 2.86 3.61
N VAL A 27 4.43 2.65 4.25
CA VAL A 27 4.12 3.30 5.51
C VAL A 27 4.45 2.32 6.62
N CYS A 28 5.18 2.83 7.61
CA CYS A 28 5.56 2.06 8.77
C CYS A 28 4.36 1.81 9.67
N ALA A 29 3.99 0.54 9.82
CA ALA A 29 2.99 0.11 10.78
C ALA A 29 3.48 0.40 12.20
N SER A 30 2.67 1.09 13.00
CA SER A 30 3.01 1.40 14.39
C SER A 30 3.08 0.14 15.28
N VAL A 31 2.33 -0.90 14.92
CA VAL A 31 2.21 -2.14 15.69
C VAL A 31 3.35 -3.13 15.43
N SER A 32 3.69 -3.38 14.16
CA SER A 32 4.73 -4.35 13.77
C SER A 32 6.08 -3.72 13.39
N ASN A 33 6.17 -2.39 13.35
CA ASN A 33 7.36 -1.64 12.94
C ASN A 33 7.88 -2.07 11.54
N VAL A 34 6.96 -2.47 10.67
CA VAL A 34 7.25 -2.93 9.31
C VAL A 34 6.43 -2.12 8.32
N ALA A 35 7.02 -1.85 7.16
CA ALA A 35 6.33 -1.28 6.01
C ALA A 35 6.25 -2.32 4.88
N CYS A 36 5.04 -2.55 4.38
CA CYS A 36 4.81 -3.39 3.21
C CYS A 36 5.18 -2.62 1.94
N ILE A 37 6.06 -3.21 1.13
CA ILE A 37 6.57 -2.62 -0.13
C ILE A 37 5.79 -3.18 -1.32
N SER A 38 5.41 -4.44 -1.23
CA SER A 38 4.49 -5.11 -2.15
C SER A 38 3.57 -6.03 -1.36
N ASN A 39 2.67 -6.67 -2.07
CA ASN A 39 1.78 -7.69 -1.52
C ASN A 39 2.52 -8.83 -0.79
N THR A 40 3.78 -9.13 -1.13
CA THR A 40 4.55 -10.23 -0.52
C THR A 40 5.91 -9.80 0.00
N SER A 41 6.22 -8.50 0.03
CA SER A 41 7.53 -8.00 0.48
C SER A 41 7.42 -6.82 1.42
N TYR A 42 8.39 -6.73 2.32
CA TYR A 42 8.37 -5.79 3.43
C TYR A 42 9.78 -5.33 3.84
N GLN A 43 9.83 -4.21 4.57
CA GLN A 43 11.04 -3.65 5.16
C GLN A 43 10.78 -3.29 6.61
N PHE A 44 11.79 -3.42 7.46
CA PHE A 44 11.72 -2.87 8.80
C PHE A 44 11.84 -1.36 8.76
N CYS A 45 11.22 -0.73 9.75
CA CYS A 45 11.26 0.70 9.90
C CYS A 45 12.43 1.14 10.78
N SER A 46 13.04 2.24 10.39
CA SER A 46 14.02 2.93 11.21
C SER A 46 13.34 3.67 12.36
N GLY A 47 14.13 4.15 13.33
CA GLY A 47 13.64 4.97 14.45
C GLY A 47 12.92 6.26 14.02
N SER A 48 13.10 6.70 12.77
CA SER A 48 12.40 7.85 12.20
C SER A 48 11.07 7.49 11.53
N ALA A 49 10.57 6.26 11.71
CA ALA A 49 9.37 5.73 11.05
C ALA A 49 9.43 5.74 9.51
N LEU A 50 10.63 5.58 8.95
CA LEU A 50 10.84 5.36 7.52
C LEU A 50 11.31 3.92 7.26
N PRO A 51 10.79 3.23 6.23
CA PRO A 51 11.33 1.95 5.80
C PRO A 51 12.80 2.08 5.45
N ALA A 52 13.64 1.24 6.05
CA ALA A 52 15.07 1.29 5.87
C ALA A 52 15.68 -0.13 5.91
N GLY A 53 16.81 -0.30 5.21
CA GLY A 53 17.54 -1.56 5.19
C GLY A 53 17.04 -2.56 4.13
N PRO A 54 17.34 -3.85 4.31
CA PRO A 54 17.06 -4.88 3.30
C PRO A 54 15.58 -5.18 3.16
N VAL A 55 15.19 -5.60 1.95
CA VAL A 55 13.83 -6.08 1.64
C VAL A 55 13.71 -7.55 1.98
N TYR A 56 12.68 -7.89 2.74
CA TYR A 56 12.30 -9.25 3.06
C TYR A 56 11.06 -9.67 2.27
N THR A 57 10.91 -10.98 2.06
CA THR A 57 9.77 -11.55 1.33
C THR A 57 9.04 -12.50 2.26
N CYS A 58 7.71 -12.37 2.33
CA CYS A 58 6.86 -13.31 3.06
C CYS A 58 6.93 -14.71 2.43
N PRO A 59 6.73 -15.77 3.23
CA PRO A 59 6.67 -17.14 2.70
C PRO A 59 5.59 -17.31 1.62
N THR A 60 5.74 -18.33 0.77
CA THR A 60 4.76 -18.64 -0.26
C THR A 60 3.37 -18.86 0.35
N GLY A 61 2.35 -18.18 -0.20
CA GLY A 61 0.98 -18.23 0.31
C GLY A 61 0.65 -17.20 1.40
N TYR A 62 1.63 -16.41 1.83
CA TYR A 62 1.43 -15.32 2.79
C TYR A 62 1.48 -13.96 2.09
N TYR A 63 0.75 -13.03 2.66
CA TYR A 63 0.66 -11.64 2.25
C TYR A 63 1.27 -10.75 3.32
N CYS A 64 1.94 -9.69 2.87
CA CYS A 64 2.38 -8.66 3.77
C CYS A 64 1.16 -7.94 4.34
N THR A 65 1.12 -7.77 5.65
CA THR A 65 0.11 -6.96 6.33
C THR A 65 0.77 -5.92 7.22
N ALA A 66 0.10 -4.78 7.39
CA ALA A 66 0.50 -3.73 8.32
C ALA A 66 -0.08 -3.94 9.74
N ASN A 67 -0.51 -5.16 10.07
CA ASN A 67 -1.06 -5.53 11.38
C ASN A 67 0.04 -6.10 12.30
N ASP A 68 -0.34 -6.66 13.45
CA ASP A 68 0.58 -7.34 14.38
C ASP A 68 1.40 -8.44 13.69
N GLU A 69 0.77 -9.20 12.79
CA GLU A 69 1.44 -10.24 12.00
C GLU A 69 1.85 -9.71 10.62
N THR A 70 3.14 -9.47 10.42
CA THR A 70 3.68 -8.96 9.15
C THR A 70 3.35 -9.83 7.95
N CYS A 71 3.36 -11.16 8.09
CA CYS A 71 3.02 -12.09 7.03
C CYS A 71 1.81 -12.92 7.48
N ASN A 72 0.66 -12.73 6.82
CA ASN A 72 -0.58 -13.44 7.14
C ASN A 72 -1.19 -14.05 5.86
N THR A 73 -1.95 -15.12 5.99
CA THR A 73 -2.64 -15.77 4.87
C THR A 73 -3.98 -15.12 4.51
N ASP A 74 -4.51 -14.26 5.38
CA ASP A 74 -5.77 -13.55 5.16
C ASP A 74 -5.64 -12.51 4.05
N VAL A 75 -6.36 -12.76 2.97
CA VAL A 75 -6.41 -11.91 1.78
C VAL A 75 -7.02 -10.53 2.09
N ALA A 76 -7.92 -10.44 3.08
CA ALA A 76 -8.58 -9.20 3.45
C ALA A 76 -7.65 -8.23 4.21
N GLN A 77 -6.61 -8.76 4.83
CA GLN A 77 -5.64 -7.99 5.62
C GLN A 77 -4.39 -7.58 4.83
N ARG A 78 -4.32 -8.00 3.58
CA ARG A 78 -3.20 -7.73 2.69
C ARG A 78 -2.97 -6.23 2.53
N SER A 79 -1.72 -5.85 2.78
CA SER A 79 -1.20 -4.51 2.51
C SER A 79 -0.52 -4.42 1.15
N CYS A 80 -0.34 -3.18 0.70
CA CYS A 80 0.23 -2.79 -0.57
C CYS A 80 -0.33 -3.53 -1.82
N ILE A 81 -1.66 -3.56 -1.94
CA ILE A 81 -2.36 -4.14 -3.09
C ILE A 81 -2.21 -3.20 -4.29
N GLY A 82 -1.63 -3.71 -5.39
CA GLY A 82 -1.50 -2.97 -6.65
C GLY A 82 -0.09 -2.46 -6.94
N CYS A 83 0.84 -2.50 -5.98
CA CYS A 83 2.25 -2.25 -6.27
C CYS A 83 2.84 -3.41 -7.08
N GLY A 84 3.63 -3.10 -8.10
CA GLY A 84 4.02 -4.01 -9.18
C GLY A 84 2.98 -4.12 -10.31
N THR A 85 1.91 -3.32 -10.27
CA THR A 85 0.89 -3.24 -11.31
C THR A 85 0.73 -1.80 -11.76
N CYS A 86 0.36 -1.62 -13.02
CA CYS A 86 0.14 -0.29 -13.59
C CYS A 86 -1.09 0.38 -12.99
N ASP A 87 -0.98 1.69 -12.81
CA ASP A 87 -2.09 2.54 -12.41
C ASP A 87 -3.21 2.53 -13.46
N SER A 88 -4.38 3.06 -13.12
CA SER A 88 -5.51 3.12 -14.06
C SER A 88 -5.23 3.94 -15.32
N GLY A 89 -4.25 4.85 -15.26
CA GLY A 89 -3.78 5.61 -16.42
C GLY A 89 -2.81 4.83 -17.33
N ASN A 90 -2.38 3.62 -16.92
CA ASN A 90 -1.33 2.84 -17.58
C ASN A 90 -0.03 3.65 -17.81
N THR A 91 0.31 4.53 -16.88
CA THR A 91 1.46 5.43 -16.97
C THR A 91 2.61 4.96 -16.09
N PHE A 92 2.34 4.59 -14.84
CA PHE A 92 3.35 4.18 -13.87
C PHE A 92 2.88 3.02 -12.99
N ALA A 93 3.84 2.26 -12.48
CA ALA A 93 3.66 1.24 -11.46
C ALA A 93 4.67 1.48 -10.34
N CYS A 94 4.23 1.52 -9.09
CA CYS A 94 5.18 1.52 -7.98
C CYS A 94 5.86 0.15 -7.88
N LEU A 95 7.18 0.13 -7.65
CA LEU A 95 7.92 -1.11 -7.41
C LEU A 95 8.39 -1.17 -5.95
N THR A 96 8.84 -0.04 -5.42
CA THR A 96 9.21 0.14 -4.01
C THR A 96 8.85 1.54 -3.53
N ALA A 97 9.24 1.90 -2.29
CA ALA A 97 9.10 3.25 -1.73
C ALA A 97 9.69 4.34 -2.63
N ARG A 98 10.76 3.97 -3.33
CA ARG A 98 11.62 4.91 -4.03
C ARG A 98 11.84 4.52 -5.48
N THR A 99 11.20 3.47 -5.96
CA THR A 99 11.34 3.05 -7.35
C THR A 99 10.00 2.80 -7.99
N PHE A 100 9.90 3.15 -9.26
CA PHE A 100 8.72 2.98 -10.08
C PHE A 100 9.12 2.46 -11.46
N ALA A 101 8.20 1.84 -12.17
CA ALA A 101 8.36 1.47 -13.58
C ALA A 101 7.33 2.20 -14.44
N LEU A 102 7.68 2.46 -15.70
CA LEU A 102 6.73 3.00 -16.69
C LEU A 102 5.86 1.89 -17.26
N CYS A 103 4.60 2.20 -17.53
CA CYS A 103 3.61 1.23 -18.02
C CYS A 103 3.30 1.34 -19.52
N LEU A 104 3.69 2.46 -20.14
CA LEU A 104 3.64 2.68 -21.59
C LEU A 104 2.27 2.37 -22.23
N GLY A 105 1.17 2.62 -21.52
CA GLY A 105 -0.18 2.36 -22.01
C GLY A 105 -0.68 0.92 -21.80
N THR A 106 0.09 0.07 -21.12
CA THR A 106 -0.28 -1.32 -20.78
C THR A 106 -0.55 -1.50 -19.29
N SER A 107 -1.21 -2.60 -18.91
CA SER A 107 -1.47 -2.97 -17.51
C SER A 107 -0.26 -3.59 -16.80
N THR A 108 0.84 -3.84 -17.53
CA THR A 108 2.05 -4.50 -17.04
C THR A 108 3.23 -3.53 -17.01
N PRO A 109 3.99 -3.44 -15.90
CA PRO A 109 5.14 -2.56 -15.84
C PRO A 109 6.22 -2.96 -16.87
N SER A 110 6.78 -1.98 -17.56
CA SER A 110 7.93 -2.18 -18.44
C SER A 110 9.22 -2.35 -17.63
N GLN A 111 10.32 -2.67 -18.31
CA GLN A 111 11.66 -2.73 -17.71
C GLN A 111 12.29 -1.34 -17.52
N ILE A 112 11.58 -0.25 -17.89
CA ILE A 112 12.06 1.12 -17.70
C ILE A 112 11.73 1.54 -16.28
N VAL A 113 12.73 1.48 -15.40
CA VAL A 113 12.63 1.78 -13.97
C VAL A 113 13.22 3.16 -13.68
N GLY A 114 12.52 3.95 -12.88
CA GLY A 114 12.96 5.22 -12.32
C GLY A 114 13.05 5.17 -10.80
N SER A 115 13.77 6.13 -10.22
CA SER A 115 13.84 6.31 -8.77
C SER A 115 13.32 7.68 -8.36
N CYS A 116 12.59 7.75 -7.25
CA CYS A 116 12.20 9.00 -6.61
C CYS A 116 13.43 9.57 -5.87
N GLY A 117 13.73 10.85 -6.08
CA GLY A 117 14.81 11.56 -5.40
C GLY A 117 14.65 11.57 -3.88
N LEU A 118 15.78 11.69 -3.18
CA LEU A 118 15.88 11.81 -1.72
C LEU A 118 15.32 13.15 -1.20
#